data_AF-A0A1C6RL03-F1
#
_entry.id   AF-A0A1C6RL03-F1
#
_cell.length_a   1.000
_cell.length_b   1.000
_cell.length_c   1.000
_cell.angle_alpha   90.00
_cell.angle_beta   90.00
_cell.angle_gamma   90.00
#
_symmetry.space_group_name_H-M   'P 1'
#
loop_
_entity.id
_entity.type
_entity.pdbx_description
1 polymer ?
#
loop_
_entity_poly.entity_id
_entity_poly.type
_entity_poly.pdbx_seq_one_letter_code
_entity_poly.pdbx_strand_id
1 'polypeptide(L)'
;MTSPDNADILADRPQPLPVIPRPQRDETVGSYVRRLAHANHLRPSYLRQYLCAPPGYQGSVRAARLAVVTNRTVDALTRHFTTLQTEARPHRLHPKPNAPTPPEPQPDEPPRRPRSIANLVKKRGQKGARELLDAIRHEAKTNPSLRSITRKFRVQADTVLLALTTDPNPPSFRRTPPRRNRIFDPYAHIIDDLLAQDPPISRWAIWEHLVDEHGAELSYGSVRDYIVGKVRDQTVPRSRPTEKTSPKRPHGSSQLRKPDHPLSQSN
;
A
#
# COMPACT_ATOMS: atom_id res chain seq x y z
N MET A 1 10.46 -6.47 -47.95
CA MET A 1 10.40 -5.76 -46.65
C MET A 1 10.01 -6.78 -45.59
N THR A 2 11.00 -7.45 -45.02
CA THR A 2 10.82 -8.49 -43.99
C THR A 2 10.71 -7.80 -42.64
N SER A 3 9.57 -7.92 -41.96
CA SER A 3 9.33 -7.28 -40.66
C SER A 3 10.40 -7.70 -39.62
N PRO A 4 11.06 -6.75 -38.95
CA PRO A 4 12.09 -7.05 -37.94
C PRO A 4 11.53 -7.65 -36.63
N ASP A 5 10.21 -7.73 -36.45
CA ASP A 5 9.59 -8.15 -35.18
C ASP A 5 9.75 -9.63 -34.79
N ASN A 6 10.09 -10.52 -35.72
CA ASN A 6 10.15 -11.97 -35.41
C ASN A 6 11.51 -12.45 -34.87
N ALA A 7 12.60 -11.69 -35.07
CA ALA A 7 13.93 -12.10 -34.62
C ALA A 7 14.10 -11.94 -33.09
N ASP A 8 13.52 -10.87 -32.51
CA ASP A 8 13.56 -10.63 -31.06
C ASP A 8 12.70 -11.62 -30.26
N ILE A 9 11.63 -12.18 -30.84
CA ILE A 9 10.76 -13.17 -30.19
C ILE A 9 11.46 -14.54 -30.05
N LEU A 10 12.42 -14.86 -30.93
CA LEU A 10 13.19 -16.11 -30.86
C LEU A 10 14.40 -16.00 -29.91
N ALA A 11 14.99 -14.82 -29.78
CA ALA A 11 16.12 -14.57 -28.88
C ALA A 11 15.73 -14.63 -27.38
N ASP A 12 14.46 -14.36 -27.05
CA ASP A 12 13.98 -14.35 -25.67
C ASP A 12 13.38 -15.69 -25.19
N ARG A 13 13.72 -16.80 -25.86
CA ARG A 13 13.34 -18.13 -25.37
C ARG A 13 14.29 -18.57 -24.26
N PRO A 14 13.81 -18.78 -23.02
CA PRO A 14 14.67 -19.22 -21.94
C PRO A 14 15.32 -20.57 -22.28
N GLN A 15 16.61 -20.72 -21.95
CA GLN A 15 17.33 -21.98 -22.10
C GLN A 15 17.33 -22.75 -20.78
N PRO A 16 17.33 -24.10 -20.81
CA PRO A 16 17.43 -24.91 -19.60
C PRO A 16 18.80 -24.69 -18.93
N LEU A 17 18.79 -24.61 -17.60
CA LEU A 17 20.02 -24.49 -16.82
C LEU A 17 20.72 -25.85 -16.67
N PRO A 18 22.06 -25.87 -16.56
CA PRO A 18 22.82 -27.11 -16.46
C PRO A 18 22.58 -27.87 -15.15
N VAL A 19 22.37 -27.17 -14.04
CA VAL A 19 22.10 -27.77 -12.72
C VAL A 19 20.68 -27.42 -12.27
N ILE A 20 19.85 -28.45 -12.07
CA ILE A 20 18.43 -28.27 -11.69
C ILE A 20 18.20 -28.90 -10.32
N PRO A 21 18.41 -28.15 -9.21
CA PRO A 21 18.09 -28.64 -7.88
C PRO A 21 16.60 -28.99 -7.78
N ARG A 22 16.27 -29.98 -6.95
CA ARG A 22 14.87 -30.33 -6.68
C ARG A 22 14.22 -29.23 -5.80
N PRO A 23 12.95 -28.85 -6.06
CA PRO A 23 12.18 -28.03 -5.14
C PRO A 23 12.09 -28.71 -3.77
N GLN A 24 12.28 -27.95 -2.69
CA GLN A 24 12.09 -28.44 -1.33
C GLN A 24 10.62 -28.27 -0.90
N ARG A 25 10.21 -29.02 0.13
CA ARG A 25 8.88 -28.90 0.72
C ARG A 25 8.78 -27.56 1.44
N ASP A 26 7.67 -26.84 1.23
CA ASP A 26 7.37 -25.53 1.83
C ASP A 26 8.32 -24.37 1.42
N GLU A 27 9.08 -24.59 0.35
CA GLU A 27 9.97 -23.57 -0.18
C GLU A 27 9.22 -22.47 -0.93
N THR A 28 9.65 -21.21 -0.77
CA THR A 28 9.12 -20.09 -1.56
C THR A 28 9.75 -20.05 -2.96
N VAL A 29 9.06 -19.45 -3.93
CA VAL A 29 9.62 -19.23 -5.27
C VAL A 29 10.93 -18.44 -5.21
N GLY A 30 11.02 -17.46 -4.30
CA GLY A 30 12.22 -16.66 -4.09
C GLY A 30 13.40 -17.49 -3.59
N SER A 31 13.19 -18.33 -2.57
CA SER A 31 14.21 -19.27 -2.08
C SER A 31 14.67 -20.23 -3.17
N TYR A 32 13.73 -20.79 -3.93
CA TYR A 32 14.07 -21.74 -4.99
C TYR A 32 14.88 -21.09 -6.10
N VAL A 33 14.50 -19.89 -6.56
CA VAL A 33 15.26 -19.13 -7.57
C VAL A 33 16.66 -18.79 -7.07
N ARG A 34 16.83 -18.45 -5.79
CA ARG A 34 18.16 -18.22 -5.20
C ARG A 34 19.01 -19.47 -5.20
N ARG A 35 18.48 -20.61 -4.73
CA ARG A 35 19.22 -21.87 -4.75
C ARG A 35 19.55 -22.31 -6.17
N LEU A 36 18.62 -22.11 -7.12
CA LEU A 36 18.84 -22.35 -8.54
C LEU A 36 19.96 -21.45 -9.10
N ALA A 37 19.99 -20.17 -8.73
CA ALA A 37 21.04 -19.25 -9.13
C ALA A 37 22.41 -19.70 -8.59
N HIS A 38 22.52 -19.97 -7.29
CA HIS A 38 23.76 -20.42 -6.67
C HIS A 38 24.24 -21.76 -7.25
N ALA A 39 23.34 -22.70 -7.51
CA ALA A 39 23.69 -24.00 -8.12
C ALA A 39 24.24 -23.87 -9.55
N ASN A 40 23.95 -22.77 -10.25
CA ASN A 40 24.43 -22.48 -11.60
C ASN A 40 25.45 -21.34 -11.63
N HIS A 41 25.99 -20.94 -10.47
CA HIS A 41 26.93 -19.81 -10.33
C HIS A 41 26.43 -18.49 -10.95
N LEU A 42 25.12 -18.26 -10.90
CA LEU A 42 24.48 -17.03 -11.35
C LEU A 42 24.17 -16.12 -10.16
N ARG A 43 24.10 -14.81 -10.42
CA ARG A 43 23.55 -13.86 -9.44
C ARG A 43 22.04 -14.08 -9.30
N PRO A 44 21.50 -14.14 -8.07
CA PRO A 44 20.06 -14.27 -7.88
C PRO A 44 19.23 -13.14 -8.50
N SER A 45 19.72 -11.90 -8.45
CA SER A 45 19.12 -10.73 -9.10
C SER A 45 18.98 -10.94 -10.62
N TYR A 46 20.07 -11.37 -11.26
CA TYR A 46 20.15 -11.66 -12.69
C TYR A 46 19.17 -12.77 -13.10
N LEU A 47 19.20 -13.91 -12.41
CA LEU A 47 18.31 -15.02 -12.73
C LEU A 47 16.83 -14.62 -12.55
N ARG A 48 16.52 -13.87 -11.50
CA ARG A 48 15.16 -13.35 -11.29
C ARG A 48 14.74 -12.41 -12.42
N GLN A 49 15.60 -11.49 -12.85
CA GLN A 49 15.32 -10.60 -13.98
C GLN A 49 15.12 -11.38 -15.29
N TYR A 50 15.95 -12.39 -15.55
CA TYR A 50 15.85 -13.27 -16.70
C TYR A 50 14.53 -14.06 -16.73
N LEU A 51 14.05 -14.48 -15.57
CA LEU A 51 12.76 -15.15 -15.41
C LEU A 51 11.56 -14.19 -15.48
N CYS A 52 11.77 -12.89 -15.34
CA CYS A 52 10.75 -11.84 -15.45
C CYS A 52 10.71 -11.17 -16.84
N ALA A 53 11.58 -11.57 -17.77
CA ALA A 53 11.79 -10.93 -19.07
C ALA A 53 10.48 -10.82 -19.93
N PRO A 54 10.50 -9.98 -20.98
CA PRO A 54 9.56 -8.89 -21.27
C PRO A 54 8.06 -9.23 -21.26
N PRO A 55 7.20 -8.21 -20.98
CA PRO A 55 7.51 -6.77 -20.91
C PRO A 55 7.91 -6.24 -19.51
N GLY A 56 8.04 -7.10 -18.50
CA GLY A 56 8.16 -6.67 -17.10
C GLY A 56 9.35 -7.25 -16.34
N TYR A 57 10.57 -6.77 -16.60
CA TYR A 57 11.82 -7.23 -15.97
C TYR A 57 11.88 -7.14 -14.43
N GLN A 58 10.93 -6.41 -13.81
CA GLN A 58 10.89 -6.16 -12.37
C GLN A 58 9.70 -6.85 -11.68
N GLY A 59 8.93 -7.64 -12.43
CA GLY A 59 7.68 -8.25 -11.99
C GLY A 59 7.83 -9.55 -11.19
N SER A 60 6.75 -10.34 -11.19
CA SER A 60 6.72 -11.70 -10.65
C SER A 60 7.44 -12.68 -11.58
N VAL A 61 8.06 -13.71 -11.01
CA VAL A 61 8.67 -14.81 -11.76
C VAL A 61 7.61 -15.51 -12.59
N ARG A 62 7.83 -15.61 -13.91
CA ARG A 62 6.87 -16.21 -14.83
C ARG A 62 6.97 -17.73 -14.75
N ALA A 63 5.88 -18.41 -14.40
CA ALA A 63 5.86 -19.85 -14.24
C ALA A 63 6.29 -20.61 -15.50
N ALA A 64 5.89 -20.12 -16.68
CA ALA A 64 6.28 -20.69 -17.97
C ALA A 64 7.79 -20.62 -18.21
N ARG A 65 8.45 -19.50 -17.89
CA ARG A 65 9.92 -19.39 -18.05
C ARG A 65 10.64 -20.27 -17.06
N LEU A 66 10.19 -20.29 -15.79
CA LEU A 66 10.77 -21.16 -14.78
C LEU A 66 10.65 -22.65 -15.17
N ALA A 67 9.52 -23.05 -15.76
CA ALA A 67 9.32 -24.39 -16.31
C ALA A 67 10.37 -24.75 -17.37
N VAL A 68 10.61 -23.86 -18.34
CA VAL A 68 11.64 -24.09 -19.38
C VAL A 68 13.05 -24.14 -18.78
N VAL A 69 13.40 -23.16 -17.94
CA VAL A 69 14.72 -23.06 -17.28
C VAL A 69 15.03 -24.28 -16.42
N THR A 70 14.01 -24.88 -15.80
CA THR A 70 14.16 -26.05 -14.92
C THR A 70 13.82 -27.37 -15.60
N ASN A 71 13.52 -27.36 -16.91
CA ASN A 71 13.06 -28.52 -17.67
C ASN A 71 11.93 -29.30 -16.97
N ARG A 72 10.96 -28.57 -16.39
CA ARG A 72 9.80 -29.11 -15.66
C ARG A 72 8.51 -28.56 -16.24
N THR A 73 7.41 -29.28 -16.03
CA THR A 73 6.09 -28.76 -16.42
C THR A 73 5.64 -27.66 -15.46
N VAL A 74 4.85 -26.71 -15.97
CA VAL A 74 4.23 -25.66 -15.14
C VAL A 74 3.38 -26.27 -14.03
N ASP A 75 2.62 -27.32 -14.33
CA ASP A 75 1.77 -28.01 -13.35
C ASP A 75 2.58 -28.65 -12.22
N ALA A 76 3.74 -29.24 -12.52
CA ALA A 76 4.62 -29.79 -11.49
C ALA A 76 5.14 -28.68 -10.57
N LEU A 77 5.51 -27.52 -11.11
CA LEU A 77 5.97 -26.37 -10.32
C LEU A 77 4.83 -25.76 -9.48
N THR A 78 3.62 -25.61 -10.03
CA THR A 78 2.47 -25.06 -9.30
C THR A 78 2.04 -25.93 -8.12
N ARG A 79 2.25 -27.26 -8.20
CA ARG A 79 2.02 -28.17 -7.06
C ARG A 79 3.01 -27.95 -5.91
N HIS A 80 4.24 -27.55 -6.22
CA HIS A 80 5.28 -27.29 -5.22
C HIS A 80 5.24 -25.86 -4.69
N PHE A 81 4.83 -24.89 -5.50
CA PHE A 81 4.81 -23.48 -5.16
C PHE A 81 3.40 -22.91 -5.29
N THR A 82 2.67 -22.86 -4.19
CA THR A 82 1.31 -22.29 -4.15
C THR A 82 1.27 -20.81 -4.53
N THR A 83 2.39 -20.10 -4.39
CA THR A 83 2.53 -18.68 -4.76
C THR A 83 3.00 -18.46 -6.19
N LEU A 84 3.38 -19.51 -6.94
CA LEU A 84 3.64 -19.35 -8.38
C LEU A 84 2.33 -18.98 -9.04
N GLN A 85 2.22 -17.73 -9.47
CA GLN A 85 1.11 -17.31 -10.29
C GLN A 85 1.24 -18.02 -11.63
N THR A 86 0.38 -19.02 -11.86
CA THR A 86 0.08 -19.49 -13.21
C THR A 86 -0.38 -18.26 -13.98
N GLU A 87 0.39 -17.81 -14.98
CA GLU A 87 0.05 -16.68 -15.86
C GLU A 87 -1.17 -16.99 -16.77
N ALA A 88 -2.16 -17.72 -16.28
CA ALA A 88 -3.49 -17.85 -16.88
C ALA A 88 -4.48 -16.82 -16.33
N ARG A 89 -4.00 -15.76 -15.68
CA ARG A 89 -4.74 -14.49 -15.68
C ARG A 89 -3.93 -13.50 -16.48
N PRO A 90 -4.25 -13.30 -17.78
CA PRO A 90 -3.86 -12.05 -18.41
C PRO A 90 -4.26 -10.93 -17.45
N HIS A 91 -3.39 -9.92 -17.35
CA HIS A 91 -3.73 -8.63 -16.77
C HIS A 91 -5.23 -8.40 -16.89
N ARG A 92 -5.92 -8.08 -15.77
CA ARG A 92 -7.29 -7.55 -15.83
C ARG A 92 -7.28 -6.59 -17.00
N LEU A 93 -7.89 -7.04 -18.10
CA LEU A 93 -8.06 -6.22 -19.26
C LEU A 93 -8.76 -5.01 -18.68
N HIS A 94 -8.15 -3.84 -18.83
CA HIS A 94 -8.94 -2.63 -18.93
C HIS A 94 -10.15 -3.01 -19.78
N PRO A 95 -11.39 -2.77 -19.30
CA PRO A 95 -12.56 -3.16 -20.08
C PRO A 95 -12.37 -2.59 -21.47
N LYS A 96 -12.36 -3.47 -22.48
CA LYS A 96 -12.28 -3.08 -23.88
C LYS A 96 -13.33 -1.96 -24.09
N PRO A 97 -13.02 -0.87 -24.81
CA PRO A 97 -13.98 0.21 -25.02
C PRO A 97 -15.30 -0.23 -25.68
N ASN A 98 -15.37 -1.44 -26.24
CA ASN A 98 -16.52 -1.96 -27.01
C ASN A 98 -17.01 -3.35 -26.54
N ALA A 99 -16.91 -3.69 -25.25
CA ALA A 99 -17.68 -4.85 -24.76
C ALA A 99 -19.17 -4.49 -24.80
N PRO A 100 -20.06 -5.37 -25.30
CA PRO A 100 -21.50 -5.12 -25.24
C PRO A 100 -21.88 -4.90 -23.77
N THR A 101 -22.61 -3.79 -23.54
CA THR A 101 -23.14 -3.39 -22.25
C THR A 101 -23.74 -4.61 -21.53
N PRO A 102 -23.39 -4.90 -20.27
CA PRO A 102 -24.09 -5.90 -19.49
C PRO A 102 -25.60 -5.61 -19.52
N PRO A 103 -26.48 -6.62 -19.62
CA PRO A 103 -27.91 -6.41 -19.63
C PRO A 103 -28.32 -5.55 -18.43
N GLU A 104 -29.20 -4.61 -18.72
CA GLU A 104 -29.74 -3.65 -17.76
C GLU A 104 -30.26 -4.39 -16.52
N PRO A 105 -29.86 -3.97 -15.30
CA PRO A 105 -30.27 -4.68 -14.09
C PRO A 105 -31.79 -4.66 -13.94
N GLN A 106 -32.37 -5.84 -13.75
CA GLN A 106 -33.81 -6.02 -13.62
C GLN A 106 -34.36 -5.30 -12.36
N PRO A 107 -35.61 -4.78 -12.41
CA PRO A 107 -36.18 -3.93 -11.36
C PRO A 107 -36.32 -4.59 -9.96
N ASP A 108 -36.17 -5.91 -9.87
CA ASP A 108 -36.44 -6.67 -8.64
C ASP A 108 -35.18 -7.14 -7.87
N GLU A 109 -33.98 -6.72 -8.29
CA GLU A 109 -32.75 -7.02 -7.55
C GLU A 109 -32.63 -6.07 -6.32
N PRO A 110 -32.55 -6.58 -5.07
CA PRO A 110 -32.44 -5.72 -3.89
C PRO A 110 -31.20 -4.82 -3.99
N PRO A 111 -31.29 -3.55 -3.55
CA PRO A 111 -30.26 -2.55 -3.81
C PRO A 111 -28.91 -3.03 -3.28
N ARG A 112 -27.93 -3.11 -4.19
CA ARG A 112 -26.54 -3.42 -3.87
C ARG A 112 -26.05 -2.45 -2.78
N ARG A 113 -25.48 -3.03 -1.73
CA ARG A 113 -24.93 -2.42 -0.50
C ARG A 113 -24.26 -1.03 -0.69
N PRO A 114 -24.26 -0.16 0.34
CA PRO A 114 -23.99 1.27 0.24
C PRO A 114 -22.66 1.63 -0.45
N ARG A 115 -22.69 2.71 -1.25
CA ARG A 115 -21.50 3.36 -1.80
C ARG A 115 -20.62 3.86 -0.66
N SER A 116 -19.59 3.09 -0.33
CA SER A 116 -18.63 3.36 0.75
C SER A 116 -18.06 4.79 0.68
N ILE A 117 -17.86 5.41 1.85
CA ILE A 117 -17.11 6.66 2.06
C ILE A 117 -15.76 6.62 1.30
N ALA A 118 -15.13 5.44 1.22
CA ALA A 118 -13.89 5.24 0.49
C ALA A 118 -13.98 5.60 -1.00
N ASN A 119 -15.11 5.31 -1.66
CA ASN A 119 -15.31 5.68 -3.07
C ASN A 119 -15.52 7.19 -3.24
N LEU A 120 -16.20 7.83 -2.28
CA LEU A 120 -16.39 9.29 -2.29
C LEU A 120 -15.04 10.01 -2.11
N VAL A 121 -14.22 9.54 -1.15
CA VAL A 121 -12.86 10.03 -0.91
C VAL A 121 -11.96 9.78 -2.11
N LYS A 122 -12.06 8.63 -2.78
CA LYS A 122 -11.29 8.34 -4.00
C LYS A 122 -11.65 9.29 -5.15
N LYS A 123 -12.93 9.67 -5.29
CA LYS A 123 -13.40 10.52 -6.40
C LYS A 123 -13.14 12.02 -6.17
N ARG A 124 -13.26 12.51 -4.94
CA ARG A 124 -13.24 13.95 -4.61
C ARG A 124 -12.08 14.38 -3.72
N GLY A 125 -11.23 13.44 -3.32
CA GLY A 125 -10.28 13.67 -2.24
C GLY A 125 -10.97 13.73 -0.88
N GLN A 126 -10.18 13.63 0.18
CA GLN A 126 -10.69 13.55 1.55
C GLN A 126 -11.38 14.85 2.00
N LYS A 127 -10.82 16.00 1.63
CA LYS A 127 -11.37 17.33 1.93
C LYS A 127 -12.70 17.56 1.22
N GLY A 128 -12.75 17.29 -0.09
CA GLY A 128 -13.98 17.47 -0.89
C GLY A 128 -15.10 16.48 -0.54
N ALA A 129 -14.77 15.26 -0.09
CA ALA A 129 -15.77 14.33 0.46
C ALA A 129 -16.39 14.87 1.75
N ARG A 130 -15.58 15.46 2.65
CA ARG A 130 -16.03 16.01 3.93
C ARG A 130 -16.91 17.24 3.74
N GLU A 131 -16.46 18.19 2.93
CA GLU A 131 -17.21 19.40 2.58
C GLU A 131 -18.60 19.08 2.00
N LEU A 132 -18.69 18.05 1.14
CA LEU A 132 -19.98 17.61 0.58
C LEU A 132 -20.92 17.04 1.64
N LEU A 133 -20.43 16.17 2.53
CA LEU A 133 -21.27 15.57 3.57
C LEU A 133 -21.72 16.62 4.60
N ASP A 134 -20.85 17.58 4.94
CA ASP A 134 -21.18 18.68 5.85
C ASP A 134 -22.22 19.63 5.23
N ALA A 135 -22.09 19.96 3.94
CA ALA A 135 -23.08 20.75 3.22
C ALA A 135 -24.45 20.06 3.14
N ILE A 136 -24.47 18.73 2.93
CA ILE A 136 -25.71 17.93 2.95
C ILE A 136 -26.36 17.96 4.34
N ARG A 137 -25.59 17.82 5.42
CA ARG A 137 -26.10 17.90 6.79
C ARG A 137 -26.66 19.28 7.11
N HIS A 138 -26.00 20.34 6.65
CA HIS A 138 -26.50 21.70 6.83
C HIS A 138 -27.81 21.92 6.09
N GLU A 139 -27.92 21.46 4.84
CA GLU A 139 -29.15 21.57 4.06
C GLU A 139 -30.30 20.76 4.68
N ALA A 140 -30.02 19.57 5.20
CA ALA A 140 -31.04 18.73 5.82
C ALA A 140 -31.66 19.35 7.08
N LYS A 141 -30.94 20.26 7.76
CA LYS A 141 -31.49 21.06 8.86
C LYS A 141 -32.49 22.12 8.38
N THR A 142 -32.28 22.65 7.17
CA THR A 142 -33.14 23.69 6.57
C THR A 142 -34.29 23.09 5.78
N ASN A 143 -34.08 21.96 5.10
CA ASN A 143 -35.08 21.26 4.29
C ASN A 143 -34.97 19.74 4.51
N PRO A 144 -35.91 19.11 5.22
CA PRO A 144 -35.82 17.69 5.57
C PRO A 144 -36.15 16.76 4.39
N SER A 145 -36.59 17.28 3.24
CA SER A 145 -36.99 16.45 2.11
C SER A 145 -35.77 15.84 1.39
N LEU A 146 -35.61 14.52 1.52
CA LEU A 146 -34.56 13.74 0.86
C LEU A 146 -34.51 13.98 -0.66
N ARG A 147 -35.68 14.13 -1.29
CA ARG A 147 -35.83 14.37 -2.74
C ARG A 147 -35.37 15.78 -3.15
N SER A 148 -35.50 16.76 -2.26
CA SER A 148 -35.00 18.13 -2.47
C SER A 148 -33.47 18.17 -2.38
N ILE A 149 -32.90 17.55 -1.34
CA ILE A 149 -31.45 17.51 -1.10
C ILE A 149 -30.71 16.80 -2.23
N THR A 150 -31.23 15.66 -2.69
CA THR A 150 -30.64 14.90 -3.82
C THR A 150 -30.59 15.71 -5.11
N ARG A 151 -31.65 16.46 -5.44
CA ARG A 151 -31.69 17.35 -6.61
C ARG A 151 -30.71 18.52 -6.48
N LYS A 152 -30.63 19.14 -5.29
CA LYS A 152 -29.75 20.29 -5.04
C LYS A 152 -28.28 19.93 -5.15
N PHE A 153 -27.85 18.84 -4.52
CA PHE A 153 -26.44 18.42 -4.52
C PHE A 153 -26.06 17.50 -5.68
N ARG A 154 -27.02 17.13 -6.54
CA ARG A 154 -26.85 16.16 -7.64
C ARG A 154 -26.20 14.86 -7.16
N VAL A 155 -26.67 14.37 -6.01
CA VAL A 155 -26.21 13.13 -5.38
C VAL A 155 -27.38 12.14 -5.27
N GLN A 156 -27.06 10.85 -5.20
CA GLN A 156 -28.06 9.82 -4.96
C GLN A 156 -28.57 9.88 -3.53
N ALA A 157 -29.80 9.38 -3.31
CA ALA A 157 -30.42 9.28 -1.98
C ALA A 157 -29.51 8.58 -0.98
N ASP A 158 -28.78 7.55 -1.42
CA ASP A 158 -27.81 6.80 -0.61
C ASP A 158 -26.68 7.67 -0.06
N THR A 159 -26.18 8.65 -0.84
CA THR A 159 -25.15 9.57 -0.38
C THR A 159 -25.69 10.56 0.65
N VAL A 160 -26.97 10.94 0.53
CA VAL A 160 -27.63 11.80 1.52
C VAL A 160 -27.86 11.02 2.81
N LEU A 161 -28.39 9.79 2.71
CA LEU A 161 -28.53 8.89 3.86
C LEU A 161 -27.18 8.64 4.52
N LEU A 162 -26.12 8.40 3.74
CA LEU A 162 -24.76 8.27 4.26
C LEU A 162 -24.31 9.52 5.03
N ALA A 163 -24.57 10.73 4.53
CA ALA A 163 -24.23 11.97 5.23
C ALA A 163 -24.97 12.14 6.55
N LEU A 164 -26.24 11.73 6.60
CA LEU A 164 -27.10 11.88 7.79
C LEU A 164 -26.87 10.79 8.84
N THR A 165 -26.50 9.58 8.41
CA THR A 165 -26.28 8.42 9.29
C THR A 165 -24.83 8.26 9.73
N THR A 166 -23.87 8.73 8.94
CA THR A 166 -22.44 8.70 9.30
C THR A 166 -22.11 9.85 10.23
N ASP A 167 -21.31 9.58 11.26
CA ASP A 167 -20.75 10.61 12.14
C ASP A 167 -20.08 11.77 11.38
N PRO A 168 -19.95 12.96 11.99
CA PRO A 168 -19.21 14.07 11.38
C PRO A 168 -17.72 13.80 11.17
N ASN A 169 -17.18 12.85 11.93
CA ASN A 169 -15.77 12.52 11.94
C ASN A 169 -15.53 10.99 12.08
N PRO A 170 -16.00 10.16 11.13
CA PRO A 170 -15.86 8.72 11.22
C PRO A 170 -14.38 8.33 11.18
N PRO A 171 -14.01 7.24 11.87
CA PRO A 171 -12.64 6.75 11.91
C PRO A 171 -12.07 6.42 10.53
N SER A 172 -12.91 6.17 9.51
CA SER A 172 -12.49 5.97 8.11
C SER A 172 -11.89 7.21 7.43
N PHE A 173 -12.14 8.42 7.95
CA PHE A 173 -11.39 9.62 7.53
C PHE A 173 -10.04 9.74 8.22
N ARG A 174 -9.75 8.96 9.27
CA ARG A 174 -8.38 8.92 9.79
C ARG A 174 -7.57 8.09 8.79
N ARG A 175 -6.53 8.69 8.21
CA ARG A 175 -5.51 7.88 7.52
C ARG A 175 -5.04 6.85 8.53
N THR A 176 -5.39 5.58 8.35
CA THR A 176 -4.77 4.52 9.14
C THR A 176 -3.28 4.69 8.99
N PRO A 177 -2.51 4.77 10.09
CA PRO A 177 -1.06 4.87 9.98
C PRO A 177 -0.57 3.74 9.06
N PRO A 178 0.34 4.04 8.11
CA PRO A 178 0.87 3.01 7.24
C PRO A 178 1.36 1.86 8.10
N ARG A 179 0.85 0.64 7.84
CA ARG A 179 1.32 -0.54 8.56
C ARG A 179 2.81 -0.66 8.27
N ARG A 180 3.64 -0.61 9.32
CA ARG A 180 5.09 -0.83 9.20
C ARG A 180 5.30 -2.23 8.62
N ASN A 181 5.92 -2.30 7.45
CA ASN A 181 6.23 -3.57 6.80
C ASN A 181 7.39 -4.25 7.54
N ARG A 182 7.07 -5.14 8.49
CA ARG A 182 8.06 -5.84 9.34
C ARG A 182 9.12 -6.63 8.55
N ILE A 183 8.81 -7.00 7.31
CA ILE A 183 9.73 -7.71 6.40
C ILE A 183 11.01 -6.89 6.16
N PHE A 184 10.94 -5.56 6.21
CA PHE A 184 12.11 -4.69 6.03
C PHE A 184 12.91 -4.44 7.31
N ASP A 185 12.41 -4.82 8.48
CA ASP A 185 13.10 -4.53 9.75
C ASP A 185 14.53 -5.11 9.80
N PRO A 186 14.81 -6.33 9.32
CA PRO A 186 16.18 -6.87 9.28
C PRO A 186 17.11 -6.12 8.31
N TYR A 187 16.56 -5.53 7.25
CA TYR A 187 17.35 -4.88 6.18
C TYR A 187 17.40 -3.36 6.32
N ALA A 188 16.72 -2.79 7.32
CA ALA A 188 16.54 -1.35 7.45
C ALA A 188 17.89 -0.60 7.56
N HIS A 189 18.83 -1.16 8.34
CA HIS A 189 20.17 -0.61 8.54
C HIS A 189 21.01 -0.68 7.26
N ILE A 190 21.02 -1.82 6.56
CA ILE A 190 21.71 -1.95 5.26
C ILE A 190 21.17 -0.92 4.25
N ILE A 191 19.85 -0.74 4.20
CA ILE A 191 19.23 0.26 3.31
C ILE A 191 19.65 1.68 3.70
N ASP A 192 19.76 1.98 5.00
CA ASP A 192 20.24 3.28 5.48
C ASP A 192 21.70 3.50 5.10
N ASP A 193 22.56 2.50 5.31
CA ASP A 193 23.98 2.58 4.98
C ASP A 193 24.20 2.80 3.48
N LEU A 194 23.48 2.06 2.62
CA LEU A 194 23.55 2.23 1.16
C LEU A 194 22.98 3.57 0.68
N LEU A 195 21.98 4.12 1.36
CA LEU A 195 21.43 5.44 1.05
C LEU A 195 22.33 6.58 1.51
N ALA A 196 23.16 6.35 2.54
CA ALA A 196 24.10 7.33 3.08
C ALA A 196 25.42 7.42 2.30
N GLN A 197 25.68 6.49 1.37
CA GLN A 197 26.86 6.54 0.51
C GLN A 197 26.80 7.73 -0.46
N ASP A 198 27.97 8.34 -0.70
CA ASP A 198 28.15 9.43 -1.67
C ASP A 198 29.11 8.95 -2.79
N PRO A 199 28.63 8.79 -4.04
CA PRO A 199 27.30 9.13 -4.55
C PRO A 199 26.20 8.12 -4.14
N PRO A 200 24.93 8.57 -4.05
CA PRO A 200 23.82 7.71 -3.63
C PRO A 200 23.57 6.60 -4.64
N ILE A 201 23.60 5.36 -4.15
CA ILE A 201 23.34 4.19 -4.98
C ILE A 201 21.89 4.23 -5.50
N SER A 202 21.70 3.80 -6.76
CA SER A 202 20.36 3.71 -7.34
C SER A 202 19.48 2.73 -6.56
N ARG A 203 18.17 3.00 -6.49
CA ARG A 203 17.19 2.09 -5.83
C ARG A 203 17.24 0.66 -6.39
N TRP A 204 17.61 0.53 -7.67
CA TRP A 204 17.81 -0.75 -8.33
C TRP A 204 19.02 -1.48 -7.76
N ALA A 205 20.17 -0.81 -7.68
CA ALA A 205 21.39 -1.39 -7.11
C ALA A 205 21.25 -1.70 -5.61
N ILE A 206 20.46 -0.93 -4.85
CA ILE A 206 20.09 -1.28 -3.47
C ILE A 206 19.33 -2.62 -3.45
N TRP A 207 18.37 -2.82 -4.36
CA TRP A 207 17.64 -4.08 -4.46
C TRP A 207 18.56 -5.24 -4.88
N GLU A 208 19.45 -5.04 -5.85
CA GLU A 208 20.44 -6.06 -6.26
C GLU A 208 21.33 -6.47 -5.08
N HIS A 209 21.89 -5.50 -4.35
CA HIS A 209 22.75 -5.75 -3.20
C HIS A 209 22.01 -6.52 -2.08
N LEU A 210 20.77 -6.13 -1.77
CA LEU A 210 19.95 -6.87 -0.80
C LEU A 210 19.68 -8.31 -1.21
N VAL A 211 19.44 -8.55 -2.50
CA VAL A 211 19.10 -9.90 -3.02
C VAL A 211 20.35 -10.76 -3.17
N ASP A 212 21.44 -10.19 -3.67
CA ASP A 212 22.67 -10.92 -4.01
C ASP A 212 23.56 -11.14 -2.78
N GLU A 213 23.70 -10.15 -1.89
CA GLU A 213 24.61 -10.24 -0.73
C GLU A 213 23.90 -10.66 0.55
N HIS A 214 22.66 -10.20 0.76
CA HIS A 214 21.90 -10.48 1.98
C HIS A 214 20.79 -11.52 1.80
N GLY A 215 20.64 -12.08 0.59
CA GLY A 215 19.65 -13.12 0.31
C GLY A 215 18.20 -12.69 0.55
N ALA A 216 17.88 -11.41 0.39
CA ALA A 216 16.54 -10.90 0.68
C ALA A 216 15.48 -11.45 -0.29
N GLU A 217 14.32 -11.87 0.22
CA GLU A 217 13.17 -12.33 -0.59
C GLU A 217 12.24 -11.17 -0.98
N LEU A 218 12.80 -10.09 -1.50
CA LEU A 218 12.05 -8.85 -1.76
C LEU A 218 11.85 -8.63 -3.26
N SER A 219 10.67 -8.14 -3.63
CA SER A 219 10.45 -7.58 -4.96
C SER A 219 11.05 -6.17 -5.06
N TYR A 220 11.52 -5.79 -6.25
CA TYR A 220 11.97 -4.42 -6.50
C TYR A 220 10.90 -3.39 -6.15
N GLY A 221 9.63 -3.65 -6.49
CA GLY A 221 8.51 -2.76 -6.16
C GLY A 221 8.38 -2.53 -4.65
N SER A 222 8.54 -3.59 -3.84
CA SER A 222 8.50 -3.47 -2.38
C SER A 222 9.65 -2.60 -1.85
N VAL A 223 10.87 -2.78 -2.36
CA VAL A 223 12.04 -1.96 -1.97
C VAL A 223 11.83 -0.51 -2.39
N ARG A 224 11.37 -0.28 -3.62
CA ARG A 224 11.04 1.07 -4.14
C ARG A 224 10.02 1.77 -3.25
N ASP A 225 8.92 1.10 -2.92
CA ASP A 225 7.85 1.68 -2.08
C ASP A 225 8.34 1.96 -0.66
N TYR A 226 9.16 1.05 -0.10
CA TYR A 226 9.79 1.24 1.21
C TYR A 226 10.70 2.48 1.23
N ILE A 227 11.60 2.61 0.25
CA ILE A 227 12.51 3.77 0.15
C ILE A 227 11.72 5.06 -0.06
N VAL A 228 10.71 5.07 -0.93
CA VAL A 228 9.85 6.26 -1.16
C VAL A 228 9.12 6.67 0.12
N GLY A 229 8.59 5.70 0.88
CA GLY A 229 7.98 5.97 2.19
C GLY A 229 8.99 6.54 3.18
N LYS A 230 10.19 5.95 3.25
CA LYS A 230 11.26 6.36 4.18
C LYS A 230 11.77 7.78 3.92
N VAL A 231 12.04 8.13 2.65
CA VAL A 231 12.46 9.49 2.26
C VAL A 231 11.34 10.51 2.54
N ARG A 232 10.07 10.14 2.38
CA ARG A 232 8.93 11.01 2.75
C ARG A 232 8.86 11.24 4.26
N ASP A 233 9.04 10.19 5.05
CA ASP A 233 9.02 10.29 6.51
C ASP A 233 10.22 11.08 7.07
N GLN A 234 11.36 11.08 6.37
CA GLN A 234 12.53 11.89 6.72
C GLN A 234 12.40 13.37 6.31
N THR A 235 11.76 13.65 5.17
CA THR A 235 11.58 15.03 4.65
C THR A 235 10.43 15.78 5.30
N VAL A 236 9.45 15.10 5.89
CA VAL A 236 8.42 15.73 6.71
C VAL A 236 8.95 15.84 8.14
N PRO A 237 9.33 17.03 8.63
CA PRO A 237 9.67 17.19 10.04
C PRO A 237 8.47 16.76 10.86
N ARG A 238 8.65 15.74 11.70
CA ARG A 238 7.70 15.34 12.74
C ARG A 238 7.39 16.59 13.57
N SER A 239 6.29 17.26 13.27
CA SER A 239 5.68 18.23 14.16
C SER A 239 5.31 17.48 15.43
N ARG A 240 6.19 17.60 16.44
CA ARG A 240 5.94 17.17 17.81
C ARG A 240 4.58 17.75 18.22
N PRO A 241 3.64 16.96 18.75
CA PRO A 241 2.48 17.52 19.42
C PRO A 241 3.02 18.42 20.53
N THR A 242 2.63 19.69 20.47
CA THR A 242 2.92 20.66 21.51
C THR A 242 2.52 20.08 22.85
N GLU A 243 3.52 20.03 23.71
CA GLU A 243 3.41 19.90 25.15
C GLU A 243 2.26 20.79 25.61
N LYS A 244 1.26 20.20 26.26
CA LYS A 244 0.16 20.93 26.87
C LYS A 244 0.75 21.81 27.96
N THR A 245 1.08 23.05 27.63
CA THR A 245 1.21 24.12 28.63
C THR A 245 -0.20 24.37 29.16
N SER A 246 -0.59 23.59 30.17
CA SER A 246 -1.69 23.93 31.05
C SER A 246 -1.41 25.31 31.65
N PRO A 247 -2.29 26.30 31.50
CA PRO A 247 -2.16 27.54 32.25
C PRO A 247 -2.39 27.22 33.73
N LYS A 248 -1.31 27.34 34.49
CA LYS A 248 -1.27 27.28 35.95
C LYS A 248 -2.23 28.33 36.50
N ARG A 249 -3.36 27.90 37.07
CA ARG A 249 -4.25 28.73 37.90
C ARG A 249 -3.38 29.42 38.98
N PRO A 250 -3.47 30.75 39.18
CA PRO A 250 -2.83 31.38 40.32
C PRO A 250 -3.56 30.94 41.60
N HIS A 251 -2.82 30.26 42.47
CA HIS A 251 -3.24 29.96 43.83
C HIS A 251 -3.34 31.26 44.63
N GLY A 252 -4.59 31.67 44.92
CA GLY A 252 -4.87 32.63 45.97
C GLY A 252 -4.47 32.04 47.32
N SER A 253 -3.38 32.56 47.88
CA SER A 253 -3.02 32.36 49.28
C SER A 253 -2.88 33.75 49.89
N SER A 254 -4.02 34.32 50.30
CA SER A 254 -4.02 35.48 51.19
C SER A 254 -4.20 34.97 52.61
N GLN A 255 -3.06 34.96 53.30
CA GLN A 255 -2.90 34.79 54.74
C GLN A 255 -3.72 35.86 55.48
N LEU A 256 -4.83 35.47 56.12
CA LEU A 256 -5.46 36.32 57.14
C LEU A 256 -4.89 35.91 58.50
N ARG A 257 -4.01 36.78 59.00
CA ARG A 257 -3.38 36.70 60.32
C ARG A 257 -4.44 36.66 61.43
N LYS A 258 -4.21 35.77 62.40
CA LYS A 258 -4.83 35.77 63.72
C LYS A 258 -4.55 37.12 64.44
N PRO A 259 -5.51 37.72 65.13
CA PRO A 259 -5.24 38.73 66.14
C PRO A 259 -5.00 38.05 67.50
N ASP A 260 -3.84 38.32 68.10
CA ASP A 260 -3.58 38.06 69.51
C ASP A 260 -4.27 39.13 70.36
N HIS A 261 -5.03 38.68 71.36
CA HIS A 261 -5.47 39.46 72.51
C HIS A 261 -4.25 39.88 73.37
N PRO A 262 -4.35 40.97 74.14
CA PRO A 262 -4.63 40.76 75.56
C PRO A 262 -5.63 41.74 76.17
N LEU A 263 -6.43 41.18 77.09
CA LEU A 263 -7.13 41.85 78.17
C LEU A 263 -6.12 42.49 79.15
N SER A 264 -6.40 43.73 79.56
CA SER A 264 -6.32 44.12 80.98
C SER A 264 -7.07 45.44 81.18
N GLN A 265 -8.25 45.31 81.80
CA GLN A 265 -8.77 46.32 82.70
C GLN A 265 -8.02 46.19 84.03
N SER A 266 -7.73 47.31 84.71
CA SER A 266 -7.92 47.49 86.16
C SER A 266 -7.42 48.88 86.57
N ASN A 267 -8.34 49.66 87.14
CA ASN A 267 -8.22 50.84 88.02
C ASN A 267 -7.24 51.97 87.68
#